data_AF-A0A9W7PVM6-F1
#
_entry.id   AF-A0A9W7PVM6-F1
#
_cell.length_a   1.000
_cell.length_b   1.000
_cell.length_c   1.000
_cell.angle_alpha   90.00
_cell.angle_beta   90.00
_cell.angle_gamma   90.00
#
_symmetry.space_group_name_H-M   'P 1'
#
loop_
_entity.id
_entity.type
_entity.pdbx_description
1 polymer ?
#
loop_
_entity_poly.entity_id
_entity_poly.type
_entity_poly.pdbx_seq_one_letter_code
_entity_poly.pdbx_strand_id
1 'polypeptide(L)'
;MFKKTTTKKTAAGIMTIGIALSTTMIFSPTKALAWYTPDDPAYDEIVITPNSTFENPARPKGDLNYYIEGYISSSGKVILIGGHTGEVFDGQEIEITDPFKGNYKLKIKVVKSEKPEPKPEPKPEPKPEPKPEPKPEPKPAPKPEPKPDA
;
A
#
# COMPACT_ATOMS: atom_id res chain seq x y z
N MET A 1 12.32 -92.44 -2.34
CA MET A 1 13.62 -91.96 -1.82
C MET A 1 13.45 -90.59 -1.18
N PHE A 2 13.89 -90.45 0.06
CA PHE A 2 14.03 -89.18 0.79
C PHE A 2 15.26 -88.39 0.29
N LYS A 3 15.20 -87.05 0.27
CA LYS A 3 16.06 -86.18 1.11
C LYS A 3 15.34 -84.86 1.44
N LYS A 4 15.20 -84.61 2.76
CA LYS A 4 14.85 -83.33 3.41
C LYS A 4 16.07 -82.38 3.41
N THR A 5 15.89 -81.26 4.11
CA THR A 5 16.87 -80.29 4.70
C THR A 5 17.32 -79.15 3.78
N THR A 6 16.84 -77.91 3.96
CA THR A 6 17.04 -76.90 5.05
C THR A 6 18.43 -76.27 5.04
N THR A 7 18.52 -74.99 4.64
CA THR A 7 19.50 -74.00 5.14
C THR A 7 18.85 -72.60 4.99
N LYS A 8 18.23 -72.03 6.03
CA LYS A 8 18.79 -71.21 7.12
C LYS A 8 19.57 -69.96 6.66
N LYS A 9 18.91 -68.81 6.92
CA LYS A 9 19.40 -67.61 7.61
C LYS A 9 20.76 -66.99 7.23
N THR A 10 20.64 -65.72 6.81
CA THR A 10 21.31 -64.55 7.43
C THR A 10 22.83 -64.47 7.38
N ALA A 11 23.34 -63.53 6.57
CA ALA A 11 24.38 -62.56 6.95
C ALA A 11 24.46 -61.54 5.78
N ALA A 12 23.97 -60.31 5.92
CA ALA A 12 24.68 -59.20 6.56
C ALA A 12 26.13 -59.11 6.06
N GLY A 13 26.37 -58.21 5.10
CA GLY A 13 27.71 -57.99 4.56
C GLY A 13 27.72 -57.04 3.36
N ILE A 14 27.05 -55.88 3.48
CA ILE A 14 27.31 -54.77 2.56
C ILE A 14 28.67 -54.21 2.99
N MET A 15 29.76 -54.68 2.36
CA MET A 15 31.06 -54.04 2.53
C MET A 15 31.03 -52.73 1.75
N THR A 16 30.96 -51.65 2.53
CA THR A 16 31.21 -50.26 2.19
C THR A 16 32.62 -50.05 1.63
N ILE A 17 32.82 -48.85 1.06
CA ILE A 17 34.06 -48.19 0.59
C ILE A 17 34.17 -48.25 -0.94
N GLY A 18 33.89 -47.22 -1.72
CA GLY A 18 33.49 -45.83 -1.48
C GLY A 18 33.52 -45.10 -2.83
N ILE A 19 32.61 -44.15 -3.05
CA ILE A 19 32.85 -42.81 -3.60
C ILE A 19 31.53 -42.03 -3.53
N ALA A 20 31.58 -41.01 -2.68
CA ALA A 20 30.88 -39.72 -2.72
C ALA A 20 29.46 -39.59 -3.32
N LEU A 21 28.55 -39.19 -2.41
CA LEU A 21 27.56 -38.13 -2.58
C LEU A 21 26.42 -38.34 -3.60
N SER A 22 25.34 -38.91 -3.08
CA SER A 22 24.04 -38.22 -2.96
C SER A 22 23.48 -37.50 -4.21
N THR A 23 22.73 -38.20 -5.06
CA THR A 23 21.34 -37.82 -5.40
C THR A 23 20.70 -38.92 -6.23
N THR A 24 19.62 -39.48 -5.71
CA THR A 24 18.69 -40.33 -6.46
C THR A 24 18.10 -39.53 -7.61
N MET A 25 18.57 -39.75 -8.84
CA MET A 25 17.84 -39.37 -10.03
C MET A 25 16.58 -40.25 -10.14
N ILE A 26 15.49 -39.79 -9.53
CA ILE A 26 14.16 -40.28 -9.85
C ILE A 26 13.77 -39.64 -11.18
N PHE A 27 14.07 -40.35 -12.27
CA PHE A 27 13.62 -40.01 -13.62
C PHE A 27 12.11 -40.26 -13.71
N SER A 28 11.30 -39.23 -13.44
CA SER A 28 9.86 -39.23 -13.77
C SER A 28 9.66 -38.66 -15.19
N PRO A 29 9.11 -39.43 -16.15
CA PRO A 29 9.07 -39.03 -17.56
C PRO A 29 7.78 -38.27 -17.95
N THR A 30 7.32 -37.33 -17.14
CA THR A 30 6.15 -36.47 -17.48
C THR A 30 6.40 -34.97 -17.38
N LYS A 31 7.66 -34.54 -17.18
CA LYS A 31 8.03 -33.13 -17.38
C LYS A 31 8.21 -32.85 -18.87
N ALA A 32 7.08 -32.76 -19.58
CA ALA A 32 7.05 -32.21 -20.92
C ALA A 32 7.35 -30.69 -20.86
N LEU A 33 8.46 -30.27 -21.48
CA LEU A 33 8.60 -29.00 -22.24
C LEU A 33 7.99 -27.71 -21.64
N ALA A 34 8.26 -27.39 -20.38
CA ALA A 34 8.16 -26.00 -19.90
C ALA A 34 9.59 -25.43 -19.75
N TRP A 35 9.98 -24.51 -20.65
CA TRP A 35 11.31 -23.85 -20.67
C TRP A 35 11.49 -22.78 -19.58
N TYR A 36 10.60 -22.69 -18.60
CA TYR A 36 10.68 -21.76 -17.48
C TYR A 36 10.27 -22.47 -16.20
N THR A 37 11.17 -22.54 -15.23
CA THR A 37 10.81 -22.79 -13.83
C THR A 37 10.22 -21.50 -13.26
N PRO A 38 8.94 -21.48 -12.84
CA PRO A 38 8.25 -20.30 -12.29
C PRO A 38 8.69 -19.96 -10.85
N ASP A 39 9.98 -20.12 -10.53
CA ASP A 39 10.48 -20.10 -9.14
C ASP A 39 10.82 -18.68 -8.61
N ASP A 40 10.94 -17.66 -9.46
CA ASP A 40 11.06 -16.26 -9.01
C ASP A 40 10.42 -15.29 -10.02
N PRO A 41 9.19 -14.79 -9.78
CA PRO A 41 8.57 -13.80 -10.65
C PRO A 41 9.31 -12.46 -10.54
N ALA A 42 9.55 -11.79 -11.67
CA ALA A 42 10.20 -10.49 -11.68
C ALA A 42 9.31 -9.42 -11.00
N TYR A 43 9.90 -8.55 -10.20
CA TYR A 43 9.17 -7.54 -9.42
C TYR A 43 9.21 -6.19 -10.11
N ASP A 44 8.03 -5.66 -10.41
CA ASP A 44 7.85 -4.32 -10.94
C ASP A 44 7.00 -3.47 -9.98
N GLU A 45 7.15 -2.15 -10.07
CA GLU A 45 6.39 -1.22 -9.24
C GLU A 45 5.76 -0.11 -10.10
N ILE A 46 4.47 0.13 -9.90
CA ILE A 46 3.78 1.28 -10.47
C ILE A 46 3.47 2.30 -9.37
N VAL A 47 3.86 3.55 -9.63
CA VAL A 47 3.57 4.68 -8.74
C VAL A 47 2.50 5.55 -9.39
N ILE A 48 1.29 5.47 -8.86
CA ILE A 48 0.13 6.22 -9.34
C ILE A 48 0.02 7.47 -8.49
N THR A 49 0.04 8.63 -9.14
CA THR A 49 -0.04 9.94 -8.48
C THR A 49 -1.42 10.56 -8.72
N PRO A 50 -1.80 11.63 -8.00
CA PRO A 50 -3.05 12.33 -8.24
C PRO A 50 -3.11 12.98 -9.63
N ASN A 51 -1.96 13.17 -10.28
CA ASN A 51 -1.84 13.69 -11.64
C ASN A 51 -1.97 12.59 -12.71
N SER A 52 -2.04 11.32 -12.29
CA SER A 52 -2.17 10.18 -13.19
C SER A 52 -3.63 10.02 -13.59
N THR A 53 -4.00 10.62 -14.72
CA THR A 53 -5.36 10.59 -15.29
C THR A 53 -5.40 9.69 -16.52
N PHE A 54 -6.58 9.47 -17.09
CA PHE A 54 -6.71 8.68 -18.32
C PHE A 54 -5.87 9.23 -19.48
N GLU A 55 -5.75 10.56 -19.59
CA GLU A 55 -4.93 11.24 -20.62
C GLU A 55 -3.42 11.16 -20.33
N ASN A 56 -3.05 10.93 -19.08
CA ASN A 56 -1.66 10.85 -18.63
C ASN A 56 -1.50 9.72 -17.59
N PRO A 57 -1.54 8.45 -18.04
CA PRO A 57 -1.49 7.34 -17.11
C PRO A 57 -0.09 7.15 -16.53
N ALA A 58 -0.02 6.66 -15.29
CA ALA A 58 1.21 6.15 -14.71
C ALA A 58 1.57 4.81 -15.37
N ARG A 59 2.87 4.52 -15.42
CA ARG A 59 3.39 3.25 -15.92
C ARG A 59 4.37 2.63 -14.93
N PRO A 60 4.47 1.28 -14.89
CA PRO A 60 5.45 0.60 -14.05
C PRO A 60 6.88 1.02 -14.37
N LYS A 61 7.71 1.08 -13.34
CA LYS A 61 9.17 1.22 -13.46
C LYS A 61 9.77 -0.17 -13.64
N GLY A 62 9.72 -0.68 -14.87
CA GLY A 62 10.28 -1.99 -15.20
C GLY A 62 9.82 -2.53 -16.55
N ASP A 63 9.82 -3.85 -16.69
CA ASP A 63 9.52 -4.56 -17.93
C ASP A 63 8.04 -4.47 -18.35
N LEU A 64 7.15 -4.22 -17.38
CA LEU A 64 5.71 -4.03 -17.59
C LEU A 64 5.34 -2.61 -18.01
N ASN A 65 6.29 -1.69 -18.15
CA ASN A 65 6.04 -0.29 -18.55
C ASN A 65 5.15 -0.16 -19.80
N TYR A 66 5.34 -1.03 -20.79
CA TYR A 66 4.56 -1.01 -22.04
C TYR A 66 3.31 -1.89 -22.01
N TYR A 67 3.11 -2.65 -20.93
CA TYR A 67 2.07 -3.67 -20.83
C TYR A 67 0.96 -3.28 -19.86
N ILE A 68 1.27 -2.41 -18.90
CA ILE A 68 0.34 -1.94 -17.88
C ILE A 68 0.39 -0.43 -17.80
N GLU A 69 -0.79 0.16 -17.73
CA GLU A 69 -0.97 1.57 -17.45
C GLU A 69 -1.97 1.72 -16.30
N GLY A 70 -1.78 2.73 -15.45
CA GLY A 70 -2.59 2.96 -14.27
C GLY A 70 -3.02 4.42 -14.15
N TYR A 71 -4.29 4.66 -13.87
CA TYR A 71 -4.82 6.01 -13.71
C TYR A 71 -5.90 6.07 -12.64
N ILE A 72 -6.17 7.29 -12.18
CA ILE A 72 -7.27 7.57 -11.26
C ILE A 72 -8.47 8.04 -12.09
N SER A 73 -9.57 7.30 -12.00
CA SER A 73 -10.86 7.66 -12.60
C SER A 73 -11.43 8.92 -11.95
N SER A 74 -12.34 9.64 -12.63
CA SER A 74 -13.07 10.79 -12.08
C SER A 74 -13.85 10.48 -10.79
N SER A 75 -14.11 9.19 -10.53
CA SER A 75 -14.72 8.67 -9.31
C SER A 75 -13.75 8.51 -8.13
N GLY A 76 -12.45 8.75 -8.33
CA GLY A 76 -11.38 8.53 -7.35
C GLY A 76 -10.87 7.09 -7.28
N LYS A 77 -11.40 6.18 -8.11
CA LYS A 77 -10.96 4.78 -8.20
C LYS A 77 -9.68 4.66 -8.99
N VAL A 78 -8.76 3.81 -8.54
CA VAL A 78 -7.51 3.52 -9.25
C VAL A 78 -7.75 2.35 -10.18
N ILE A 79 -7.57 2.57 -11.47
CA ILE A 79 -7.82 1.59 -12.53
C ILE A 79 -6.50 1.26 -13.21
N LEU A 80 -6.21 -0.03 -13.35
CA LEU A 80 -5.19 -0.54 -14.26
C LEU A 80 -5.83 -0.97 -15.57
N ILE A 81 -5.11 -0.78 -16.67
CA ILE A 81 -5.46 -1.22 -18.01
C ILE A 81 -4.25 -1.88 -18.68
N GLY A 82 -4.51 -2.79 -19.63
CA GLY A 82 -3.48 -3.56 -20.33
C GLY A 82 -3.51 -5.03 -19.93
N GLY A 83 -2.35 -5.60 -19.60
CA GLY A 83 -2.19 -7.00 -19.16
C GLY A 83 -3.06 -7.41 -17.96
N HIS A 84 -3.45 -6.44 -17.14
CA HIS A 84 -4.46 -6.59 -16.10
C HIS A 84 -5.38 -5.38 -16.16
N THR A 85 -6.67 -5.62 -16.33
CA THR A 85 -7.69 -4.55 -16.38
C THR A 85 -8.61 -4.69 -15.18
N GLY A 86 -8.59 -3.70 -14.29
CA GLY A 86 -9.36 -3.77 -13.05
C GLY A 86 -9.12 -2.61 -12.10
N GLU A 87 -9.98 -2.51 -11.09
CA GLU A 87 -9.78 -1.62 -9.95
C GLU A 87 -8.74 -2.21 -9.01
N VAL A 88 -7.81 -1.38 -8.56
CA VAL A 88 -6.74 -1.77 -7.64
C VAL A 88 -6.63 -0.80 -6.47
N PHE A 89 -5.94 -1.21 -5.42
CA PHE A 89 -5.75 -0.40 -4.21
C PHE A 89 -4.27 -0.17 -3.90
N ASP A 90 -3.99 0.81 -3.04
CA ASP A 90 -2.63 1.07 -2.55
C ASP A 90 -2.07 -0.15 -1.80
N GLY A 91 -0.82 -0.49 -2.10
CA GLY A 91 -0.15 -1.65 -1.51
C GLY A 91 -0.61 -3.00 -2.06
N GLN A 92 -1.54 -3.04 -3.01
CA GLN A 92 -1.92 -4.28 -3.67
C GLN A 92 -0.77 -4.82 -4.53
N GLU A 93 -0.58 -6.13 -4.52
CA GLU A 93 0.36 -6.84 -5.39
C GLU A 93 -0.43 -7.77 -6.31
N ILE A 94 -0.19 -7.67 -7.62
CA ILE A 94 -0.86 -8.51 -8.62
C ILE A 94 0.15 -9.31 -9.41
N GLU A 95 -0.20 -10.55 -9.74
CA GLU A 95 0.61 -11.41 -10.60
C GLU A 95 0.14 -11.24 -12.06
N ILE A 96 1.08 -10.90 -12.94
CA ILE A 96 0.86 -10.72 -14.37
C ILE A 96 1.77 -11.67 -15.11
N THR A 97 1.20 -12.49 -15.99
CA THR A 97 1.96 -13.39 -16.84
C THR A 97 2.04 -12.80 -18.25
N ASP A 98 3.25 -12.45 -18.67
CA ASP A 98 3.55 -12.12 -20.06
C ASP A 98 3.93 -13.41 -20.81
N PRO A 99 3.30 -13.71 -21.96
CA PRO A 99 3.54 -14.95 -22.70
C PRO A 99 4.96 -15.06 -23.28
N PHE A 100 5.70 -13.97 -23.39
CA PHE A 100 7.07 -13.93 -23.93
C PHE A 100 8.12 -13.75 -22.84
N LYS A 101 7.81 -13.00 -21.77
CA LYS A 101 8.76 -12.64 -20.73
C LYS A 101 8.59 -13.38 -19.39
N GLY A 102 7.45 -14.04 -19.18
CA GLY A 102 7.18 -14.84 -17.98
C GLY A 102 6.33 -14.14 -16.93
N ASN A 103 6.44 -14.57 -15.67
CA ASN A 103 5.60 -14.11 -14.58
C ASN A 103 6.21 -12.90 -13.86
N TYR A 104 5.37 -11.91 -13.55
CA TYR A 104 5.72 -10.69 -12.86
C TYR A 104 4.84 -10.47 -11.65
N LYS A 105 5.41 -9.90 -10.59
CA LYS A 105 4.68 -9.34 -9.44
C LYS A 105 4.72 -7.83 -9.54
N LEU A 106 3.57 -7.22 -9.81
CA LEU A 106 3.43 -5.78 -9.86
C LEU A 106 2.93 -5.25 -8.51
N LYS A 107 3.73 -4.41 -7.88
CA LYS A 107 3.38 -3.67 -6.66
C LYS A 107 2.76 -2.32 -7.02
N ILE A 108 1.59 -2.05 -6.46
CA ILE A 108 0.87 -0.79 -6.67
C ILE A 108 1.16 0.15 -5.50
N LYS A 109 1.66 1.35 -5.81
CA LYS A 109 1.80 2.46 -4.85
C LYS A 109 0.99 3.65 -5.32
N VAL A 110 0.08 4.12 -4.49
CA VAL A 110 -0.77 5.27 -4.75
C VAL A 110 -0.31 6.41 -3.85
N VAL A 111 0.30 7.43 -4.45
CA VAL A 111 0.72 8.63 -3.72
C VAL A 111 -0.50 9.52 -3.55
N LYS A 112 -1.06 9.58 -2.34
CA LYS A 112 -2.10 10.56 -2.02
C LYS A 112 -1.42 11.91 -1.80
N SER A 113 -1.87 12.95 -2.50
CA SER A 113 -1.47 14.33 -2.21
C SER A 113 -2.04 14.69 -0.84
N GLU A 114 -1.22 14.56 0.21
CA GLU A 114 -1.45 15.22 1.47
C GLU A 114 -1.26 16.71 1.23
N LYS A 115 -2.35 17.39 0.88
CA LYS A 115 -2.40 18.84 0.96
C LYS A 115 -2.06 19.19 2.41
N PRO A 116 -1.02 20.02 2.68
CA PRO A 116 -0.69 20.40 4.05
C PRO A 116 -1.95 20.97 4.69
N GLU A 117 -2.32 20.45 5.87
CA GLU A 117 -3.46 20.95 6.64
C GLU A 117 -3.40 22.48 6.71
N PRO A 118 -4.52 23.19 6.50
CA PRO A 118 -4.55 24.63 6.71
C PRO A 118 -4.13 24.89 8.16
N LYS A 119 -3.04 25.65 8.34
CA LYS A 119 -2.65 26.16 9.66
C LYS A 119 -3.91 26.70 10.34
N PRO A 120 -4.18 26.33 11.61
CA PRO A 120 -5.34 26.85 12.32
C PRO A 120 -5.30 28.37 12.25
N GLU A 121 -6.38 28.97 11.72
CA GLU A 121 -6.52 30.42 11.69
C GLU A 121 -6.31 30.96 13.11
N PRO A 122 -5.52 32.03 13.28
CA PRO A 122 -5.37 32.66 14.58
C PRO A 122 -6.77 33.08 15.07
N LYS A 123 -7.16 32.57 16.25
CA LYS A 123 -8.39 32.97 16.91
C LYS A 123 -8.50 34.49 16.92
N PRO A 124 -9.64 35.08 16.51
CA PRO A 124 -9.82 36.52 16.56
C PRO A 124 -9.59 36.99 18.00
N GLU A 125 -8.70 37.98 18.14
CA GLU A 125 -8.43 38.60 19.44
C GLU A 125 -9.75 39.09 20.07
N PRO A 126 -9.93 38.87 21.39
CA PRO A 126 -11.12 39.33 22.07
C PRO A 126 -11.23 40.85 21.93
N LYS A 127 -12.38 41.31 21.40
CA LYS A 127 -12.71 42.73 21.33
C LYS A 127 -12.57 43.35 22.72
N PRO A 128 -11.88 44.49 22.86
CA PRO A 128 -11.78 45.18 24.15
C PRO A 128 -13.18 45.53 24.66
N GLU A 129 -13.44 45.17 25.92
CA GLU A 129 -14.70 45.49 26.59
C GLU A 129 -14.95 47.00 26.56
N PRO A 130 -16.20 47.44 26.29
CA PRO A 130 -16.55 48.85 26.32
C PRO A 130 -16.33 49.41 27.73
N LYS A 131 -15.58 50.51 27.80
CA LYS A 131 -15.39 51.27 29.05
C LYS A 131 -16.75 51.64 29.65
N PRO A 132 -16.94 51.48 30.96
CA PRO A 132 -18.18 51.87 31.62
C PRO A 132 -18.43 53.37 31.44
N GLU A 133 -19.67 53.72 31.08
CA GLU A 133 -20.12 55.10 30.93
C GLU A 133 -19.92 55.88 32.25
N PRO A 134 -19.52 57.16 32.17
CA PRO A 134 -19.37 58.02 33.34
C PRO A 134 -20.74 58.22 34.02
N LYS A 135 -20.75 58.03 35.35
CA LYS A 135 -21.92 58.31 36.18
C LYS A 135 -22.36 59.77 36.00
N PRO A 136 -23.67 60.03 35.85
CA PRO A 136 -24.18 61.39 35.77
C PRO A 136 -23.85 62.17 37.05
N GLU A 137 -23.32 63.39 36.88
CA GLU A 137 -23.03 64.30 37.99
C GLU A 137 -24.31 64.64 38.77
N PRO A 138 -24.23 64.74 40.10
CA PRO A 138 -25.37 65.11 40.93
C PRO A 138 -25.84 66.53 40.62
N LYS A 139 -27.15 66.69 40.42
CA LYS A 139 -27.78 68.00 40.21
C LYS A 139 -27.50 68.93 41.41
N PRO A 140 -27.22 70.22 41.15
CA PRO A 140 -27.00 71.19 42.22
C PRO A 140 -28.24 71.33 43.12
N ALA A 141 -27.99 71.39 44.43
CA ALA A 141 -29.02 71.53 45.44
C ALA A 141 -29.80 72.85 45.28
N PRO A 142 -31.11 72.85 45.56
CA PRO A 142 -31.93 74.06 45.51
C PRO A 142 -31.45 75.09 46.53
N LYS A 143 -31.39 76.36 46.10
CA LYS A 143 -31.07 77.51 46.95
C LYS A 143 -32.10 77.64 48.08
N PRO A 144 -31.68 77.99 49.30
CA PRO A 144 -32.61 78.24 50.40
C PRO A 144 -33.52 79.43 50.08
N GLU A 145 -34.81 79.25 50.32
CA GLU A 145 -35.83 80.30 50.20
C GLU A 145 -35.57 81.42 51.23
N PRO A 146 -35.78 82.70 50.86
CA PRO A 146 -35.72 83.80 51.80
C PRO A 146 -36.84 83.68 52.83
N LYS A 147 -36.48 83.83 54.11
CA LYS A 147 -37.43 83.91 55.21
C LYS A 147 -38.28 85.18 55.05
N PRO A 148 -39.59 85.13 55.33
CA PRO A 148 -40.41 86.33 55.38
C PRO A 148 -40.03 87.19 56.58
N ASP A 149 -39.66 88.44 56.33
CA ASP A 149 -39.55 89.48 57.35
C ASP A 149 -40.96 89.90 57.81
N ALA A 150 -41.05 90.17 59.11
CA ALA A 150 -42.24 90.67 59.80
C ALA A 150 -42.45 92.18 59.59
#